data_AF-A0A356L7I8-F1
#
_entry.id   AF-A0A356L7I8-F1
#
_cell.length_a   1.000
_cell.length_b   1.000
_cell.length_c   1.000
_cell.angle_alpha   90.00
_cell.angle_beta   90.00
_cell.angle_gamma   90.00
#
_symmetry.space_group_name_H-M   'P 1'
#
loop_
_entity.id
_entity.type
_entity.pdbx_description
1 polymer ?
#
loop_
_entity_poly.entity_id
_entity_poly.type
_entity_poly.pdbx_seq_one_letter_code
_entity_poly.pdbx_strand_id
1 'polypeptide(L)'
;MKKSNIIISDITCMKEKFCIAGFDTYEKRMKRLMLDGGYWDASQIPTTYCEILVDNEEFKEPRDYPHRTEDVNIDIDSIEVLRKFELDKELANTLKESLSKDIQSIFHHHVKENAYVTQKTKCPSLGAILIPAHNIEFFTEGGKLRARITDFSNQTYELLHRNYSA
;
A
#
# COMPACT_ATOMS: atom_id res chain seq x y z
N MET A 1 0.25 24.36 4.69
CA MET A 1 -0.05 23.16 3.90
C MET A 1 1.28 22.55 3.47
N LYS A 2 1.47 21.24 3.65
CA LYS A 2 2.74 20.57 3.33
C LYS A 2 2.62 19.94 1.94
N LYS A 3 3.70 19.88 1.17
CA LYS A 3 3.74 19.12 -0.08
C LYS A 3 4.38 17.76 0.13
N SER A 4 3.88 16.74 -0.55
CA SER A 4 4.48 15.40 -0.60
C SER A 4 4.62 14.91 -2.02
N ASN A 5 5.74 14.24 -2.29
CA ASN A 5 5.97 13.46 -3.49
C ASN A 5 5.59 12.01 -3.18
N ILE A 6 4.49 11.55 -3.77
CA ILE A 6 3.95 10.21 -3.50
C ILE A 6 3.99 9.39 -4.78
N ILE A 7 4.60 8.21 -4.70
CA ILE A 7 4.49 7.19 -5.74
C ILE A 7 3.27 6.33 -5.41
N ILE A 8 2.22 6.42 -6.22
CA ILE A 8 1.06 5.55 -6.07
C ILE A 8 1.48 4.13 -6.43
N SER A 9 1.33 3.20 -5.48
CA SER A 9 1.80 1.83 -5.62
C SER A 9 0.75 0.78 -5.25
N ASP A 10 -0.31 1.16 -4.55
CA ASP A 10 -1.42 0.27 -4.21
C ASP A 10 -2.77 0.96 -4.42
N ILE A 11 -3.66 0.29 -5.12
CA ILE A 11 -5.01 0.70 -5.46
C ILE A 11 -5.92 -0.47 -5.12
N THR A 12 -6.57 -0.41 -3.97
CA THR A 12 -7.44 -1.48 -3.49
C THR A 12 -8.90 -1.07 -3.61
N CYS A 13 -9.68 -1.83 -4.39
CA CYS A 13 -11.12 -1.65 -4.49
C CYS A 13 -11.84 -2.13 -3.21
N MET A 14 -12.61 -1.24 -2.60
CA MET A 14 -13.45 -1.48 -1.42
C MET A 14 -14.92 -1.24 -1.79
N LYS A 15 -15.55 -2.23 -2.43
CA LYS A 15 -16.88 -2.14 -3.03
C LYS A 15 -16.94 -1.16 -4.21
N GLU A 16 -17.48 0.04 -4.01
CA GLU A 16 -17.62 1.09 -5.03
C GLU A 16 -16.56 2.19 -4.89
N LYS A 17 -15.75 2.14 -3.83
CA LYS A 17 -14.72 3.12 -3.51
C LYS A 17 -13.33 2.48 -3.54
N PHE A 18 -12.30 3.30 -3.53
CA PHE A 18 -10.92 2.84 -3.67
C PHE A 18 -10.04 3.41 -2.56
N CYS A 19 -9.30 2.53 -1.90
CA CYS A 19 -8.22 2.92 -1.02
C CYS A 19 -6.94 3.05 -1.85
N ILE A 20 -6.37 4.25 -1.86
CA ILE A 20 -5.11 4.53 -2.55
C ILE A 20 -4.02 4.66 -1.49
N ALA A 21 -2.94 3.90 -1.68
CA ALA A 21 -1.73 4.05 -0.90
C ALA A 21 -0.51 4.24 -1.81
N GLY A 22 0.47 4.95 -1.28
CA GLY A 22 1.69 5.24 -2.00
C GLY A 22 2.87 5.49 -1.07
N PHE A 23 4.05 5.52 -1.65
CA PHE A 23 5.30 5.76 -0.94
C PHE A 23 5.66 7.25 -1.00
N ASP A 24 5.78 7.90 0.16
CA ASP A 24 6.32 9.25 0.26
C ASP A 24 7.85 9.18 0.12
N THR A 25 8.36 9.73 -0.98
CA THR A 25 9.78 9.65 -1.33
C THR A 25 10.66 10.54 -0.46
N TYR A 26 10.09 11.50 0.28
CA TYR A 26 10.84 12.36 1.20
C TYR A 26 10.83 11.78 2.62
N GLU A 27 9.64 11.42 3.14
CA GLU A 27 9.50 10.84 4.48
C GLU A 27 9.90 9.37 4.55
N LYS A 28 10.19 8.75 3.39
CA LYS A 28 10.60 7.34 3.24
C LYS A 28 9.63 6.37 3.93
N ARG A 29 8.33 6.62 3.77
CA ARG A 29 7.28 5.77 4.36
C ARG A 29 6.03 5.72 3.50
N MET A 30 5.25 4.66 3.69
CA MET A 30 3.94 4.52 3.05
C MET A 30 2.93 5.50 3.67
N LYS A 31 2.07 6.05 2.82
CA LYS A 31 0.93 6.90 3.18
C LYS A 31 -0.32 6.39 2.50
N ARG A 32 -1.46 6.53 3.18
CA ARG A 32 -2.80 6.31 2.64
C ARG A 32 -3.42 7.65 2.31
N LEU A 33 -3.75 7.84 1.04
CA LEU A 33 -4.23 9.12 0.53
C LEU A 33 -5.74 9.18 0.71
N MET A 34 -6.19 10.12 1.55
CA MET A 34 -7.60 10.32 1.87
C MET A 34 -8.08 11.60 1.19
N LEU A 35 -9.15 11.49 0.39
CA LEU A 35 -9.79 12.64 -0.25
C LEU A 35 -10.91 13.14 0.66
N ASP A 36 -10.77 14.35 1.21
CA ASP A 36 -11.72 14.95 2.14
C ASP A 36 -12.13 14.02 3.30
N GLY A 37 -11.18 13.26 3.84
CA GLY A 37 -11.46 12.28 4.90
C GLY A 37 -11.87 10.88 4.42
N GLY A 38 -12.06 10.68 3.11
CA GLY A 38 -12.68 9.50 2.52
C GLY A 38 -11.84 8.72 1.51
N TYR A 39 -12.48 7.69 0.94
CA TYR A 39 -11.95 6.85 -0.15
C TYR A 39 -12.25 7.46 -1.52
N TRP A 40 -11.47 7.07 -2.52
CA TRP A 40 -11.54 7.60 -3.89
C TRP A 40 -12.68 6.98 -4.69
N ASP A 41 -13.22 7.74 -5.63
CA ASP A 41 -14.11 7.27 -6.68
C ASP A 41 -13.32 6.76 -7.90
N ALA A 42 -13.92 5.85 -8.66
CA ALA A 42 -13.30 5.27 -9.86
C ALA A 42 -12.80 6.33 -10.86
N SER A 43 -13.53 7.44 -11.01
CA SER A 43 -13.17 8.54 -11.92
C SER A 43 -11.97 9.36 -11.45
N GLN A 44 -11.57 9.23 -10.18
CA GLN A 44 -10.44 9.96 -9.59
C GLN A 44 -9.14 9.14 -9.65
N ILE A 45 -9.22 7.84 -9.96
CA ILE A 45 -8.05 6.96 -9.97
C ILE A 45 -7.22 7.24 -11.22
N PRO A 46 -5.89 7.43 -11.09
CA PRO A 46 -5.00 7.50 -12.24
C PRO A 46 -5.07 6.22 -13.08
N THR A 47 -5.06 6.36 -14.41
CA THR A 47 -5.13 5.22 -15.33
C THR A 47 -3.86 4.36 -15.35
N THR A 48 -2.76 4.85 -14.75
CA THR A 48 -1.47 4.17 -14.65
C THR A 48 -0.81 4.53 -13.32
N TYR A 49 0.17 3.74 -12.89
CA TYR A 49 1.01 4.09 -11.75
C TYR A 49 1.78 5.38 -12.03
N CYS A 50 1.79 6.29 -11.07
CA CYS A 50 2.43 7.60 -11.21
C CYS A 50 3.03 8.09 -9.91
N GLU A 51 3.99 9.00 -10.05
CA GLU A 51 4.46 9.87 -8.99
C GLU A 51 3.67 11.18 -9.07
N ILE A 52 3.09 11.58 -7.94
CA ILE A 52 2.33 12.81 -7.80
C ILE A 52 3.00 13.74 -6.79
N LEU A 53 2.89 15.04 -7.03
CA LEU A 53 3.06 16.08 -6.04
C LEU A 53 1.66 16.48 -5.56
N VAL A 54 1.46 16.52 -4.25
CA VAL A 54 0.14 16.84 -3.69
C VAL A 54 0.28 17.65 -2.40
N ASP A 55 -0.61 18.62 -2.24
CA ASP A 55 -0.78 19.32 -0.98
C ASP A 55 -1.48 18.39 0.02
N ASN A 56 -0.92 18.32 1.22
CA ASN A 56 -1.40 17.46 2.28
C ASN A 56 -1.43 18.14 3.64
N GLU A 57 -2.30 17.59 4.47
CA GLU A 57 -2.44 17.90 5.88
C GLU A 57 -2.61 16.62 6.70
N GLU A 58 -2.32 16.71 8.00
CA GLU A 58 -2.58 15.60 8.90
C GLU A 58 -4.06 15.22 8.88
N PHE A 59 -4.32 13.92 8.86
CA PHE A 59 -5.67 13.39 8.93
C PHE A 59 -6.30 13.77 10.27
N LYS A 60 -7.42 14.50 10.23
CA LYS A 60 -8.02 15.12 11.42
C LYS A 60 -8.83 14.15 12.28
N GLU A 61 -9.35 13.06 11.70
CA GLU A 61 -10.17 12.12 12.45
C GLU A 61 -9.32 11.12 13.24
N PRO A 62 -9.73 10.75 14.48
CA PRO A 62 -9.00 9.79 15.27
C PRO A 62 -9.01 8.41 14.61
N ARG A 63 -7.81 7.94 14.25
CA ARG A 63 -7.58 6.58 13.77
C ARG A 63 -6.83 5.76 14.80
N ASP A 64 -7.26 4.52 14.98
CA ASP A 64 -6.50 3.52 15.73
C ASP A 64 -5.31 3.02 14.91
N TYR A 65 -4.28 2.54 15.60
CA TYR A 65 -3.25 1.76 14.96
C TYR A 65 -3.84 0.46 14.36
N PRO A 66 -3.30 -0.03 13.22
CA PRO A 66 -2.03 0.36 12.60
C PRO A 66 -2.11 1.56 11.63
N HIS A 67 -3.30 2.08 11.31
CA HIS A 67 -3.46 3.15 10.31
C HIS A 67 -3.19 4.57 10.82
N ARG A 68 -3.17 4.74 12.16
CA ARG A 68 -3.06 6.04 12.84
C ARG A 68 -2.02 7.00 12.25
N THR A 69 -0.89 6.48 11.80
CA THR A 69 0.23 7.31 11.31
C THR A 69 0.26 7.46 9.79
N GLU A 70 -0.53 6.69 9.04
CA GLU A 70 -0.37 6.55 7.59
C GLU A 70 -1.41 7.32 6.80
N ASP A 71 -2.62 7.48 7.35
CA ASP A 71 -3.68 8.27 6.73
C ASP A 71 -3.25 9.75 6.65
N VAL A 72 -3.37 10.32 5.46
CA VAL A 72 -3.10 11.73 5.18
C VAL A 72 -4.23 12.29 4.33
N ASN A 73 -4.74 13.47 4.69
CA ASN A 73 -5.70 14.17 3.85
C ASN A 73 -4.95 14.88 2.72
N ILE A 74 -5.47 14.75 1.52
CA ILE A 74 -4.97 15.42 0.33
C ILE A 74 -6.08 16.20 -0.37
N ASP A 75 -5.70 17.31 -1.00
CA ASP A 75 -6.59 18.09 -1.86
C ASP A 75 -6.50 17.56 -3.29
N ILE A 76 -7.62 17.13 -3.87
CA ILE A 76 -7.66 16.59 -5.23
C ILE A 76 -7.24 17.61 -6.28
N ASP A 77 -7.57 18.89 -6.07
CA ASP A 77 -7.27 19.95 -7.03
C ASP A 77 -5.79 20.34 -6.99
N SER A 78 -5.06 19.89 -5.96
CA SER A 78 -3.62 20.10 -5.82
C SER A 78 -2.76 19.00 -6.48
N ILE A 79 -3.37 17.92 -6.98
CA ILE A 79 -2.64 16.78 -7.52
C ILE A 79 -1.97 17.19 -8.84
N GLU A 80 -0.64 17.20 -8.83
CA GLU A 80 0.21 17.36 -10.01
C GLU A 80 0.92 16.03 -10.31
N VAL A 81 0.73 15.50 -11.52
CA VAL A 81 1.44 14.29 -11.95
C VAL A 81 2.85 14.67 -12.38
N LEU A 82 3.85 14.28 -11.59
CA LEU A 82 5.27 14.54 -11.88
C LEU A 82 5.82 13.56 -12.92
N ARG A 83 5.45 12.27 -12.79
CA ARG A 83 5.94 11.19 -13.64
C ARG A 83 4.91 10.08 -13.77
N LYS A 84 4.78 9.52 -14.96
CA LYS A 84 4.04 8.26 -15.19
C LYS A 84 5.03 7.11 -15.37
N PHE A 85 4.70 5.95 -14.83
CA PHE A 85 5.50 4.74 -14.99
C PHE A 85 4.89 3.89 -16.10
N GLU A 86 5.59 3.77 -17.23
CA GLU A 86 5.18 2.92 -18.35
C GLU A 86 5.65 1.46 -18.18
N LEU A 87 6.65 1.24 -17.33
CA LEU A 87 7.27 -0.06 -17.08
C LEU A 87 7.36 -0.34 -15.58
N ASP A 88 6.84 -1.50 -15.16
CA ASP A 88 6.84 -1.97 -13.76
C ASP A 88 8.25 -1.97 -13.13
N LYS A 89 9.28 -2.15 -13.95
CA LYS A 89 10.69 -2.14 -13.51
C LYS A 89 11.12 -0.77 -12.97
N GLU A 90 10.64 0.33 -13.55
CA GLU A 90 10.99 1.67 -13.09
C GLU A 90 10.32 2.00 -11.75
N LEU A 91 9.05 1.62 -11.62
CA LEU A 91 8.31 1.69 -10.38
C LEU A 91 9.01 0.89 -9.27
N ALA A 92 9.31 -0.38 -9.53
CA ALA A 92 9.98 -1.26 -8.57
C ALA A 92 11.35 -0.73 -8.13
N ASN A 93 12.12 -0.13 -9.04
CA ASN A 93 13.41 0.48 -8.70
C ASN A 93 13.25 1.68 -7.76
N THR A 94 12.24 2.52 -7.99
CA THR A 94 12.01 3.71 -7.16
C THR A 94 11.57 3.33 -5.74
N LEU A 95 10.89 2.18 -5.59
CA LEU A 95 10.48 1.65 -4.29
C LEU A 95 11.60 0.95 -3.50
N LYS A 96 12.81 0.78 -4.07
CA LYS A 96 13.90 0.03 -3.41
C LYS A 96 14.29 0.56 -2.03
N GLU A 97 14.17 1.86 -1.81
CA GLU A 97 14.49 2.49 -0.52
C GLU A 97 13.44 2.22 0.56
N SER A 98 12.26 1.71 0.18
CA SER A 98 11.18 1.35 1.11
C SER A 98 11.21 -0.12 1.53
N LEU A 99 12.17 -0.90 1.01
CA LEU A 99 12.20 -2.35 1.20
C LEU A 99 12.57 -2.72 2.63
N SER A 100 11.66 -3.43 3.27
CA SER A 100 11.93 -4.22 4.47
C SER A 100 12.57 -5.55 4.09
N LYS A 101 13.31 -6.13 5.04
CA LYS A 101 13.98 -7.41 4.87
C LYS A 101 12.98 -8.56 4.61
N ASP A 102 11.90 -8.58 5.39
CA ASP A 102 10.89 -9.63 5.38
C ASP A 102 9.53 -9.07 5.85
N ILE A 103 8.48 -9.88 5.74
CA ILE A 103 7.10 -9.46 6.08
C ILE A 103 6.98 -9.15 7.57
N GLN A 104 7.60 -9.96 8.43
CA GLN A 104 7.56 -9.74 9.89
C GLN A 104 8.14 -8.36 10.25
N SER A 105 9.24 -7.96 9.61
CA SER A 105 9.92 -6.69 9.86
C SER A 105 9.01 -5.48 9.58
N ILE A 106 8.20 -5.51 8.52
CA ILE A 106 7.22 -4.45 8.21
C ILE A 106 6.32 -4.21 9.42
N PHE A 107 5.83 -5.30 10.02
CA PHE A 107 4.83 -5.25 11.08
C PHE A 107 5.45 -5.37 12.48
N HIS A 108 6.73 -5.07 12.64
CA HIS A 108 7.47 -5.15 13.91
C HIS A 108 7.29 -6.50 14.63
N HIS A 109 7.29 -7.60 13.88
CA HIS A 109 7.10 -8.97 14.36
C HIS A 109 5.74 -9.25 15.04
N HIS A 110 4.71 -8.45 14.70
CA HIS A 110 3.35 -8.64 15.22
C HIS A 110 2.42 -9.43 14.29
N VAL A 111 2.94 -9.97 13.18
CA VAL A 111 2.12 -10.74 12.23
C VAL A 111 1.65 -12.03 12.89
N LYS A 112 0.33 -12.23 12.91
CA LYS A 112 -0.28 -13.50 13.32
C LYS A 112 -0.50 -14.41 12.12
N GLU A 113 -0.73 -15.69 12.39
CA GLU A 113 -1.12 -16.67 11.38
C GLU A 113 -2.29 -16.12 10.53
N ASN A 114 -2.15 -16.11 9.21
CA ASN A 114 -3.04 -15.47 8.25
C ASN A 114 -2.99 -13.93 8.18
N ALA A 115 -1.77 -13.37 8.27
CA ALA A 115 -1.35 -12.05 7.79
C ALA A 115 -1.96 -10.80 8.46
N TYR A 116 -2.74 -10.94 9.51
CA TYR A 116 -3.29 -9.79 10.24
C TYR A 116 -2.43 -9.45 11.48
N VAL A 117 -2.38 -8.15 11.80
CA VAL A 117 -1.97 -7.65 13.11
C VAL A 117 -3.21 -7.43 13.99
N THR A 118 -3.03 -7.35 15.30
CA THR A 118 -4.16 -7.07 16.20
C THR A 118 -4.54 -5.59 16.13
N GLN A 119 -5.82 -5.27 16.32
CA GLN A 119 -6.25 -3.87 16.39
C GLN A 119 -5.45 -3.14 17.49
N LYS A 120 -5.07 -1.89 17.23
CA LYS A 120 -4.28 -1.03 18.12
C LYS A 120 -2.81 -1.46 18.30
N THR A 121 -2.33 -2.47 17.58
CA THR A 121 -0.90 -2.81 17.54
C THR A 121 -0.11 -1.65 16.92
N LYS A 122 0.88 -1.12 17.65
CA LYS A 122 1.73 -0.01 17.21
C LYS A 122 2.79 -0.47 16.19
N CYS A 123 2.34 -0.76 14.98
CA CYS A 123 3.19 -1.06 13.83
C CYS A 123 2.67 -0.32 12.58
N PRO A 124 3.48 -0.23 11.52
CA PRO A 124 2.98 0.08 10.19
C PRO A 124 1.83 -0.85 9.77
N SER A 125 0.96 -0.37 8.89
CA SER A 125 -0.05 -1.17 8.21
C SER A 125 0.32 -1.49 6.76
N LEU A 126 1.34 -0.83 6.22
CA LEU A 126 1.83 -0.98 4.85
C LEU A 126 3.36 -1.01 4.80
N GLY A 127 3.92 -1.69 3.79
CA GLY A 127 5.36 -1.75 3.54
C GLY A 127 5.67 -2.49 2.24
N ALA A 128 6.95 -2.57 1.90
CA ALA A 128 7.41 -3.27 0.70
C ALA A 128 8.47 -4.31 1.07
N ILE A 129 8.47 -5.43 0.34
CA ILE A 129 9.52 -6.45 0.36
C ILE A 129 9.91 -6.77 -1.08
N LEU A 130 11.12 -7.29 -1.27
CA LEU A 130 11.53 -7.89 -2.53
C LEU A 130 11.36 -9.40 -2.41
N ILE A 131 10.68 -10.04 -3.36
CA ILE A 131 10.54 -11.49 -3.42
C ILE A 131 11.14 -11.99 -4.75
N PRO A 132 12.08 -12.95 -4.73
CA PRO A 132 12.50 -13.62 -5.95
C PRO A 132 11.34 -14.33 -6.63
N ALA A 133 11.23 -14.26 -7.96
CA ALA A 133 10.11 -14.87 -8.67
C ALA A 133 9.93 -16.39 -8.39
N HIS A 134 11.02 -17.11 -8.17
CA HIS A 134 10.98 -18.55 -7.83
C HIS A 134 10.43 -18.84 -6.42
N ASN A 135 10.28 -17.82 -5.57
CA ASN A 135 9.65 -17.92 -4.26
C ASN A 135 8.16 -17.57 -4.29
N ILE A 136 7.58 -17.36 -5.48
CA ILE A 136 6.16 -17.11 -5.68
C ILE A 136 5.56 -18.34 -6.36
N GLU A 137 4.59 -18.95 -5.71
CA GLU A 137 3.83 -20.07 -6.25
C GLU A 137 2.37 -19.64 -6.43
N PHE A 138 1.89 -19.67 -7.68
CA PHE A 138 0.48 -19.45 -7.99
C PHE A 138 -0.25 -20.78 -8.04
N PHE A 139 -1.41 -20.87 -7.40
CA PHE A 139 -2.23 -22.08 -7.38
C PHE A 139 -3.72 -21.72 -7.33
N THR A 140 -4.58 -22.70 -7.60
CA THR A 140 -6.04 -22.53 -7.53
C THR A 140 -6.59 -23.39 -6.41
N GLU A 141 -7.43 -22.79 -5.58
CA GLU A 141 -8.16 -23.51 -4.52
C GLU A 141 -9.57 -22.96 -4.40
N GLY A 142 -10.57 -23.84 -4.37
CA GLY A 142 -11.99 -23.42 -4.33
C GLY A 142 -12.40 -22.53 -5.51
N GLY A 143 -11.78 -22.72 -6.69
CA GLY A 143 -12.03 -21.91 -7.88
C GLY A 143 -11.43 -20.50 -7.86
N LYS A 144 -10.57 -20.18 -6.88
CA LYS A 144 -9.91 -18.87 -6.75
C LYS A 144 -8.41 -18.99 -7.02
N LEU A 145 -7.86 -18.04 -7.79
CA LEU A 145 -6.41 -17.87 -7.93
C LEU A 145 -5.84 -17.37 -6.60
N ARG A 146 -4.80 -18.05 -6.12
CA ARG A 146 -4.09 -17.76 -4.88
C ARG A 146 -2.60 -17.69 -5.16
N ALA A 147 -1.87 -17.02 -4.28
CA ALA A 147 -0.42 -16.97 -4.33
C ALA A 147 0.15 -17.36 -2.96
N ARG A 148 1.18 -18.19 -2.96
CA ARG A 148 2.03 -18.45 -1.82
C ARG A 148 3.36 -17.78 -2.06
N ILE A 149 3.84 -17.06 -1.05
CA ILE A 149 5.11 -16.34 -1.11
C ILE A 149 6.02 -16.83 0.00
N THR A 150 7.29 -17.04 -0.32
CA THR A 150 8.35 -17.32 0.66
C THR A 150 9.29 -16.12 0.73
N ASP A 151 9.34 -15.47 1.88
CA ASP A 151 10.20 -14.29 2.08
C ASP A 151 11.68 -14.66 2.28
N PHE A 152 12.55 -13.65 2.39
CA PHE A 152 13.98 -13.85 2.62
C PHE A 152 14.34 -14.46 3.98
N SER A 153 13.39 -14.52 4.91
CA SER A 153 13.53 -15.20 6.19
C SER A 153 12.99 -16.64 6.13
N ASN A 154 12.73 -17.15 4.92
CA ASN A 154 12.16 -18.47 4.64
C ASN A 154 10.78 -18.71 5.27
N GLN A 155 10.08 -17.64 5.65
CA GLN A 155 8.71 -17.77 6.13
C GLN A 155 7.76 -17.77 4.93
N THR A 156 6.83 -18.72 4.93
CA THR A 156 5.82 -18.87 3.88
C THR A 156 4.51 -18.22 4.30
N TYR A 157 3.90 -17.47 3.39
CA TYR A 157 2.61 -16.81 3.57
C TYR A 157 1.70 -17.11 2.40
N GLU A 158 0.42 -17.31 2.69
CA GLU A 158 -0.59 -17.54 1.69
C GLU A 158 -1.43 -16.28 1.50
N LEU A 159 -1.25 -15.63 0.35
CA LEU A 159 -2.02 -14.45 -0.02
C LEU A 159 -3.41 -14.90 -0.47
N LEU A 160 -4.41 -14.54 0.34
CA LEU A 160 -5.82 -14.66 -0.01
C LEU A 160 -6.22 -13.51 -0.92
N HIS A 161 -6.65 -13.80 -2.14
CA HIS A 161 -7.47 -12.85 -2.87
C HIS A 161 -8.82 -12.74 -2.15
N ARG A 162 -8.99 -11.72 -1.31
CA ARG A 162 -10.28 -11.41 -0.71
C ARG A 162 -11.15 -10.77 -1.79
N ASN A 163 -12.08 -11.54 -2.35
CA ASN A 163 -13.22 -10.96 -3.03
C ASN A 163 -14.00 -10.15 -2.00
N TYR A 164 -13.97 -8.83 -2.11
CA TYR A 164 -15.01 -8.00 -1.50
C TYR A 164 -16.28 -8.31 -2.29
N SER A 165 -17.11 -9.23 -1.78
CA SER A 165 -18.41 -9.50 -2.36
C SER A 165 -19.23 -8.21 -2.40
N ALA A 166 -19.80 -7.93 -3.58
CA ALA A 166 -20.71 -6.82 -3.86
C ALA A 166 -21.86 -6.75 -2.85
#